data_AF-G4ZIJ7-F1
#
_entry.id   AF-G4ZIJ7-F1
#
_cell.length_a   1.000
_cell.length_b   1.000
_cell.length_c   1.000
_cell.angle_alpha   90.00
_cell.angle_beta   90.00
_cell.angle_gamma   90.00
#
_symmetry.space_group_name_H-M   'P 1'
#
loop_
_entity.id
_entity.type
_entity.pdbx_description
1 polymer ?
#
loop_
_entity_poly.entity_id
_entity_poly.type
_entity_poly.pdbx_seq_one_letter_code
_entity_poly.pdbx_strand_id
1 'polypeptide(L)'
;LIIHQQKTRTPPRAKHLRPLYRQSRRMADKLAVNSWQHHPCARNSMADALANMAMDSRRSFQRKPNRVCGSDSTWDDEYNYASGDVSHCQ
;
A
#
# COMPACT_ATOMS: atom_id res chain seq x y z
N LEU A 1 15.06 0.25 3.23
CA LEU A 1 15.73 1.51 2.80
C LEU A 1 14.77 2.71 2.72
N ILE A 2 13.63 2.59 2.03
CA ILE A 2 12.67 3.70 1.82
C ILE A 2 11.99 4.16 3.12
N ILE A 3 11.58 3.23 3.98
CA ILE A 3 10.96 3.55 5.28
C ILE A 3 11.90 4.39 6.15
N HIS A 4 13.19 4.04 6.18
CA HIS A 4 14.17 4.80 6.93
C HIS A 4 14.26 6.24 6.41
N GLN A 5 14.35 6.44 5.08
CA GLN A 5 14.32 7.76 4.45
C GLN A 5 13.08 8.58 4.83
N GLN A 6 11.91 7.95 4.93
CA GLN A 6 10.69 8.61 5.37
C GLN A 6 10.71 8.98 6.86
N LYS A 7 11.27 8.11 7.72
CA LYS A 7 11.43 8.38 9.16
C LYS A 7 12.41 9.52 9.42
N THR A 8 13.62 9.42 8.85
CA THR A 8 14.73 10.37 9.07
C THR A 8 14.65 11.58 8.15
N ARG A 9 13.59 11.69 7.34
CA ARG A 9 13.35 12.73 6.35
C ARG A 9 14.54 12.94 5.40
N THR A 10 15.31 11.89 5.15
CA THR A 10 16.54 11.95 4.36
C THR A 10 16.25 11.57 2.91
N PRO A 11 16.50 12.45 1.93
CA PRO A 11 16.24 12.15 0.54
C PRO A 11 17.15 11.03 0.02
N PRO A 12 16.71 10.27 -1.01
CA PRO A 12 17.53 9.24 -1.63
C PRO A 12 18.77 9.85 -2.31
N ARG A 13 19.87 9.10 -2.24
CA ARG A 13 21.15 9.46 -2.91
C ARG A 13 20.96 9.54 -4.43
N ALA A 14 20.23 8.59 -5.01
CA ALA A 14 19.89 8.54 -6.42
C ALA A 14 19.05 9.75 -6.84
N LYS A 15 19.59 10.56 -7.77
CA LYS A 15 18.98 11.83 -8.19
C LYS A 15 17.57 11.66 -8.79
N HIS A 16 17.37 10.61 -9.59
CA HIS A 16 16.10 10.35 -10.27
C HIS A 16 14.95 9.98 -9.30
N LEU A 17 15.25 9.54 -8.07
CA LEU A 17 14.24 9.19 -7.06
C LEU A 17 13.84 10.37 -6.16
N ARG A 18 14.60 11.47 -6.18
CA ARG A 18 14.34 12.64 -5.32
C ARG A 18 12.96 13.28 -5.59
N PRO A 19 12.47 13.40 -6.84
CA PRO A 19 11.13 13.92 -7.10
C PRO A 19 10.03 13.06 -6.44
N LEU A 20 10.09 11.74 -6.62
CA LEU A 20 9.14 10.79 -6.03
C LEU A 20 9.16 10.81 -4.50
N TYR A 21 10.35 10.89 -3.90
CA TYR A 21 10.51 11.05 -2.46
C TYR A 21 9.82 12.34 -1.95
N ARG A 22 9.98 13.47 -2.65
CA ARG A 22 9.35 14.74 -2.24
C ARG A 22 7.83 14.67 -2.36
N GLN A 23 7.31 14.06 -3.43
CA GLN A 23 5.87 13.91 -3.63
C GLN A 23 5.25 13.03 -2.54
N SER A 24 5.83 11.85 -2.30
CA SER A 24 5.38 10.94 -1.24
C SER A 24 5.44 11.60 0.15
N ARG A 25 6.51 12.35 0.45
CA ARG A 25 6.64 13.05 1.73
C ARG A 25 5.57 14.12 1.93
N ARG A 26 5.28 14.92 0.90
CA ARG A 26 4.20 15.92 0.95
C ARG A 26 2.85 15.28 1.23
N MET A 27 2.58 14.12 0.63
CA MET A 27 1.34 13.37 0.90
C MET A 27 1.32 12.84 2.34
N ALA A 28 2.43 12.29 2.82
CA ALA A 28 2.52 11.82 4.20
C ALA A 28 2.35 12.95 5.23
N ASP A 29 2.90 14.13 4.96
CA ASP A 29 2.72 15.32 5.82
C ASP A 29 1.26 15.78 5.81
N LYS A 30 0.58 15.76 4.65
CA LYS A 30 -0.86 16.09 4.55
C LYS A 30 -1.76 15.10 5.31
N LEU A 31 -1.37 13.82 5.31
CA LEU A 31 -2.11 12.75 6.00
C LEU A 31 -1.73 12.61 7.48
N ALA A 32 -0.85 13.48 8.00
CA ALA A 32 -0.34 13.41 9.37
C ALA A 32 0.18 12.01 9.74
N VAL A 33 0.96 11.40 8.85
CA VAL A 33 1.55 10.07 9.11
C VAL A 33 2.53 10.15 10.27
N ASN A 34 2.16 9.53 11.39
CA ASN A 34 2.92 9.57 12.65
C ASN A 34 4.05 8.53 12.71
N SER A 35 3.86 7.38 12.06
CA SER A 35 4.84 6.29 12.13
C SER A 35 4.96 5.55 10.80
N TRP A 36 6.12 4.95 10.58
CA TRP A 36 6.37 4.09 9.42
C TRP A 36 6.82 2.73 9.93
N GLN A 37 6.20 1.67 9.46
CA GLN A 37 6.54 0.31 9.85
C GLN A 37 6.86 -0.52 8.62
N HIS A 38 7.81 -1.43 8.76
CA HIS A 38 8.19 -2.33 7.67
C HIS A 38 7.34 -3.59 7.76
N HIS A 39 6.38 -3.72 6.87
CA HIS A 39 5.61 -4.94 6.70
C HIS A 39 6.28 -5.80 5.60
N PRO A 40 6.69 -7.05 5.91
CA PRO A 40 7.16 -7.98 4.89
C PRO A 40 6.10 -8.23 3.82
N CYS A 41 6.51 -8.37 2.56
CA CYS A 41 5.61 -8.57 1.42
C CYS A 41 4.67 -9.78 1.59
N ALA A 42 5.17 -10.86 2.20
CA ALA A 42 4.39 -12.07 2.52
C ALA A 42 3.25 -11.85 3.54
N ARG A 43 3.21 -10.68 4.18
CA ARG A 43 2.20 -10.26 5.17
C ARG A 43 1.49 -8.96 4.74
N ASN A 44 1.55 -8.68 3.45
CA ASN A 44 0.87 -7.55 2.82
C ASN A 44 0.19 -8.06 1.55
N SER A 45 -0.42 -9.25 1.67
CA SER A 45 -0.94 -10.05 0.57
C SER A 45 -2.05 -9.31 -0.15
N MET A 46 -2.83 -8.50 0.57
CA MET A 46 -3.86 -7.65 -0.02
C MET A 46 -3.25 -6.59 -0.95
N ALA A 47 -2.21 -5.88 -0.51
CA ALA A 47 -1.60 -4.86 -1.35
C ALA A 47 -0.83 -5.49 -2.53
N ASP A 48 -0.24 -6.67 -2.34
CA ASP A 48 0.40 -7.43 -3.40
C ASP A 48 -0.59 -7.88 -4.47
N ALA A 49 -1.72 -8.47 -4.07
CA ALA A 49 -2.81 -8.85 -4.97
C ALA A 49 -3.35 -7.64 -5.76
N LEU A 50 -3.56 -6.51 -5.08
CA LEU A 50 -3.98 -5.25 -5.72
C LEU A 50 -2.96 -4.74 -6.74
N ALA A 51 -1.66 -4.81 -6.41
CA ALA A 51 -0.60 -4.41 -7.33
C ALA A 51 -0.55 -5.32 -8.56
N ASN A 52 -0.66 -6.63 -8.36
CA ASN A 52 -0.69 -7.62 -9.44
C ASN A 52 -1.89 -7.38 -10.36
N MET A 53 -3.10 -7.17 -9.82
CA MET A 53 -4.27 -6.82 -10.64
C MET A 53 -4.10 -5.53 -11.45
N ALA A 54 -3.47 -4.50 -10.87
CA ALA A 54 -3.20 -3.26 -11.60
C ALA A 54 -2.17 -3.45 -12.72
N MET A 55 -1.13 -4.27 -12.47
CA MET A 55 -0.12 -4.62 -13.47
C MET A 55 -0.72 -5.44 -14.62
N ASP A 56 -1.52 -6.45 -14.31
CA ASP A 56 -2.15 -7.34 -15.30
C ASP A 56 -3.15 -6.58 -16.18
N SER A 57 -3.98 -5.74 -15.56
CA SER A 57 -4.94 -4.91 -16.28
C SER A 57 -4.30 -3.73 -17.02
N ARG A 58 -3.05 -3.38 -16.69
CA ARG A 58 -2.32 -2.18 -17.14
C ARG A 58 -3.13 -0.88 -16.95
N ARG A 59 -4.02 -0.86 -15.96
CA ARG A 59 -4.92 0.26 -15.68
C ARG A 59 -4.89 0.57 -14.20
N SER A 60 -4.80 1.86 -13.86
CA SER A 60 -5.07 2.32 -12.49
C SER A 60 -6.57 2.43 -12.29
N PHE A 61 -7.12 1.67 -11.35
CA PHE A 61 -8.54 1.73 -11.02
C PHE A 61 -8.75 1.85 -9.51
N GLN A 62 -9.77 2.61 -9.14
CA GLN A 62 -10.28 2.66 -7.77
C GLN A 62 -11.63 1.93 -7.79
N ARG A 63 -11.66 0.71 -7.25
CA ARG A 63 -12.90 -0.08 -7.14
C ARG A 63 -13.46 0.04 -5.73
N LYS A 64 -14.69 0.55 -5.62
CA LYS A 64 -15.44 0.48 -4.36
C LYS A 64 -15.79 -0.98 -4.11
N PRO A 65 -15.52 -1.54 -2.91
CA PRO A 65 -15.98 -2.87 -2.57
C PRO A 65 -17.49 -2.81 -2.34
N ASN A 66 -18.28 -2.85 -3.41
CA ASN A 66 -19.71 -3.12 -3.29
C ASN A 66 -19.87 -4.62 -3.04
N ARG A 67 -19.88 -5.02 -1.76
CA ARG A 67 -20.41 -6.32 -1.38
C ARG A 67 -21.91 -6.28 -1.58
N VAL A 68 -22.40 -6.85 -2.68
CA VAL A 68 -23.78 -7.32 -2.72
C VAL A 68 -23.79 -8.62 -1.92
N CYS A 69 -24.56 -8.66 -0.84
CA CYS A 69 -24.69 -9.85 0.00
C CYS A 69 -25.11 -11.04 -0.88
N GLY A 70 -24.25 -12.06 -1.01
CA GLY A 70 -24.54 -13.29 -1.76
C GLY A 70 -23.97 -13.40 -3.17
N SER A 71 -23.10 -12.49 -3.64
CA SER A 71 -22.33 -12.70 -4.87
C SER A 71 -20.86 -13.01 -4.56
N ASP A 72 -20.29 -14.05 -5.18
CA ASP A 72 -18.84 -14.29 -5.24
C ASP A 72 -18.18 -13.03 -5.81
N SER A 73 -17.63 -12.22 -4.92
CA SER A 73 -16.98 -10.99 -5.32
C SER A 73 -15.57 -11.34 -5.74
N THR A 74 -15.07 -10.70 -6.81
CA THR A 74 -13.64 -10.72 -7.18
C THR A 74 -12.72 -10.25 -6.03
N TRP A 75 -13.29 -9.87 -4.88
CA TRP A 75 -12.64 -9.29 -3.73
C TRP A 75 -12.65 -10.20 -2.50
N ASP A 76 -13.24 -11.40 -2.57
CA ASP A 76 -13.33 -12.27 -1.39
C ASP A 76 -11.94 -12.77 -0.94
N ASP A 77 -11.02 -12.98 -1.87
CA ASP A 77 -9.62 -13.29 -1.57
C ASP A 77 -8.91 -12.10 -0.89
N GLU A 78 -9.06 -10.88 -1.42
CA GLU A 78 -8.49 -9.66 -0.82
C GLU A 78 -9.06 -9.34 0.55
N TYR A 79 -10.36 -9.58 0.76
CA TYR A 79 -11.01 -9.37 2.06
C TYR A 79 -10.52 -10.38 3.10
N ASN A 80 -10.29 -11.63 2.69
CA ASN A 80 -9.69 -12.64 3.55
C ASN A 80 -8.25 -12.25 3.93
N TYR A 81 -7.45 -11.71 2.99
CA TYR A 81 -6.12 -11.18 3.28
C TYR A 81 -6.16 -9.98 4.24
N ALA A 82 -7.15 -9.08 4.11
CA ALA A 82 -7.29 -7.94 5.01
C ALA A 82 -7.48 -8.36 6.48
N SER A 83 -8.21 -9.44 6.74
CA SER A 83 -8.40 -9.95 8.11
C SER A 83 -7.10 -10.49 8.74
N GLY A 84 -6.24 -11.11 7.93
CA GLY A 84 -4.93 -11.62 8.34
C GLY A 84 -3.88 -10.51 8.50
N ASP A 85 -3.91 -9.51 7.64
CA ASP A 85 -2.97 -8.38 7.66
C ASP A 85 -3.19 -7.47 8.88
N VAL A 86 -4.44 -7.29 9.35
CA VAL A 86 -4.79 -6.43 10.50
C VAL A 86 -4.56 -7.12 11.85
N SER A 87 -4.74 -8.44 11.93
CA SER A 87 -4.67 -9.19 13.21
C SER A 87 -3.25 -9.35 13.77
N HIS A 88 -2.21 -9.09 12.97
CA HIS A 88 -0.81 -9.08 13.41
C HIS A 88 -0.23 -7.68 13.66
N CYS A 89 -1.08 -6.64 13.68
CA CYS A 89 -0.73 -5.26 14.00
C CYS A 89 -0.85 -4.95 15.50
N GLN A 90 -0.34 -5.83 16.37
CA GLN A 90 -0.17 -5.57 17.82
C GLN A 90 1.30 -5.47 18.19
#